data_AF-A0A5C4S383-F1
#
_entry.id   AF-A0A5C4S383-F1
#
_cell.length_a   1.000
_cell.length_b   1.000
_cell.length_c   1.000
_cell.angle_alpha   90.00
_cell.angle_beta   90.00
_cell.angle_gamma   90.00
#
_symmetry.space_group_name_H-M   'P 1'
#
loop_
_entity.id
_entity.type
_entity.pdbx_description
1 polymer ?
#
loop_
_entity_poly.entity_id
_entity_poly.type
_entity_poly.pdbx_seq_one_letter_code
_entity_poly.pdbx_strand_id
1 'polypeptide(L)'
;MQDSRSGNEGGAQERRRSLWIGALMVLLTTTAPYLTLLNAFFFSGILFSGALATYLYIVRAQVRLPYGDAFFFGSLAGAAGAVLSAVVGYLLVSLAGYRPGIEGLMLLIRWMEVMAPDQSALVGELRAILEAPVQLSLADLVFSLLLSVGMYAPVAGLGGVMAVWRLKRMAARS
;
A
#
# COMPACT_ATOMS: atom_id res chain seq x y z
N MET A 1 17.55 36.83 17.88
CA MET A 1 16.92 35.56 18.31
C MET A 1 15.68 35.32 17.44
N GLN A 2 15.87 34.93 16.18
CA GLN A 2 14.76 34.73 15.24
C GLN A 2 15.25 33.85 14.08
N ASP A 3 15.70 32.63 14.35
CA ASP A 3 16.12 31.73 13.26
C ASP A 3 15.97 30.22 13.55
N SER A 4 15.32 29.85 14.66
CA SER A 4 15.19 28.44 15.07
C SER A 4 13.80 27.84 14.80
N ARG A 5 12.83 28.65 14.33
CA ARG A 5 11.45 28.19 14.05
C ARG A 5 11.27 27.73 12.61
N SER A 6 11.90 28.39 11.63
CA SER A 6 11.78 28.08 10.20
C SER A 6 12.34 26.69 9.83
N GLY A 7 13.47 26.29 10.43
CA GLY A 7 14.08 24.98 10.18
C GLY A 7 13.27 23.79 10.71
N ASN A 8 12.53 23.98 11.81
CA ASN A 8 11.74 22.91 12.44
C ASN A 8 10.40 22.68 11.71
N GLU A 9 9.82 23.75 11.15
CA GLU A 9 8.59 23.67 10.35
C GLU A 9 8.82 23.00 8.99
N GLY A 10 9.95 23.29 8.33
CA GLY A 10 10.30 22.68 7.03
C GLY A 10 10.48 21.16 7.12
N GLY A 11 11.18 20.67 8.16
CA GLY A 11 11.35 19.24 8.41
C GLY A 11 10.03 18.52 8.72
N ALA A 12 9.16 19.15 9.51
CA ALA A 12 7.83 18.62 9.82
C ALA A 12 6.91 18.57 8.59
N GLN A 13 6.99 19.58 7.71
CA GLN A 13 6.24 19.62 6.47
C GLN A 13 6.68 18.51 5.50
N GLU A 14 7.98 18.32 5.29
CA GLU A 14 8.50 17.26 4.42
C GLU A 14 8.23 15.86 4.96
N ARG A 15 8.23 15.69 6.29
CA ARG A 15 7.78 14.44 6.94
C ARG A 15 6.33 14.13 6.61
N ARG A 16 5.42 15.09 6.79
CA ARG A 16 3.99 14.93 6.47
C ARG A 16 3.77 14.66 4.99
N ARG A 17 4.45 15.41 4.12
CA ARG A 17 4.36 15.26 2.67
C ARG A 17 4.81 13.87 2.21
N SER A 18 5.94 13.39 2.72
CA SER A 18 6.48 12.08 2.37
C SER A 18 5.57 10.94 2.85
N LEU A 19 4.97 11.11 4.04
CA LEU A 19 3.97 10.17 4.57
C LEU A 19 2.72 10.10 3.67
N TRP A 20 2.18 11.26 3.27
CA TRP A 20 1.02 11.30 2.38
C TRP A 20 1.32 10.73 0.99
N ILE A 21 2.52 10.97 0.45
CA ILE A 21 2.94 10.33 -0.81
C ILE A 21 2.95 8.81 -0.66
N GLY A 22 3.48 8.29 0.45
CA GLY A 22 3.43 6.86 0.77
C GLY A 22 2.00 6.32 0.85
N ALA A 23 1.14 7.00 1.60
CA ALA A 23 -0.26 6.61 1.76
C ALA A 23 -1.03 6.65 0.43
N LEU A 24 -0.77 7.64 -0.43
CA LEU A 24 -1.35 7.71 -1.77
C LEU A 24 -0.83 6.61 -2.70
N MET A 25 0.45 6.23 -2.59
CA MET A 25 0.97 5.07 -3.32
C MET A 25 0.34 3.75 -2.85
N VAL A 26 0.11 3.58 -1.54
CA VAL A 26 -0.65 2.44 -1.02
C VAL A 26 -2.06 2.44 -1.60
N LEU A 27 -2.75 3.58 -1.59
CA LEU A 27 -4.07 3.73 -2.21
C LEU A 27 -4.03 3.29 -3.67
N LEU A 28 -3.16 3.89 -4.48
CA LEU A 28 -3.04 3.57 -5.90
C LEU A 28 -2.74 2.09 -6.15
N THR A 29 -1.81 1.49 -5.41
CA THR A 29 -1.44 0.09 -5.60
C THR A 29 -2.50 -0.89 -5.11
N THR A 30 -3.50 -0.44 -4.34
CA THR A 30 -4.57 -1.29 -3.79
C THR A 30 -5.91 -1.04 -4.44
N THR A 31 -6.10 0.10 -5.11
CA THR A 31 -7.37 0.45 -5.77
C THR A 31 -7.29 0.57 -7.29
N ALA A 32 -6.13 0.86 -7.87
CA ALA A 32 -6.03 1.03 -9.32
C ALA A 32 -6.03 -0.33 -10.04
N PRO A 33 -6.74 -0.46 -11.17
CA PRO A 33 -6.74 -1.65 -12.00
C PRO A 33 -5.32 -2.10 -12.33
N TYR A 34 -5.09 -3.42 -12.34
CA TYR A 34 -3.79 -4.08 -12.60
C TYR A 34 -2.66 -3.80 -11.59
N LEU A 35 -2.59 -2.62 -10.97
CA LEU A 35 -1.60 -2.34 -9.92
C LEU A 35 -1.86 -3.15 -8.65
N THR A 36 -3.11 -3.55 -8.41
CA THR A 36 -3.47 -4.51 -7.35
C THR A 36 -2.73 -5.84 -7.46
N LEU A 37 -2.33 -6.26 -8.66
CA LEU A 37 -1.55 -7.48 -8.88
C LEU A 37 -0.15 -7.40 -8.25
N LEU A 38 0.42 -6.20 -8.12
CA LEU A 38 1.69 -6.02 -7.40
C LEU A 38 1.56 -6.51 -5.95
N ASN A 39 0.39 -6.30 -5.35
CA ASN A 39 0.14 -6.73 -3.98
C ASN A 39 -0.18 -8.23 -3.88
N ALA A 40 -0.63 -8.88 -4.96
CA ALA A 40 -0.70 -10.34 -5.02
C ALA A 40 0.71 -10.97 -4.91
N PHE A 41 1.75 -10.27 -5.39
CA PHE A 41 3.14 -10.66 -5.18
C PHE A 41 3.68 -10.15 -3.83
N PHE A 42 3.28 -10.79 -2.74
CA PHE A 42 3.79 -10.54 -1.38
C PHE A 42 3.66 -9.08 -0.92
N PHE A 43 2.53 -8.43 -1.24
CA PHE A 43 2.28 -7.02 -0.90
C PHE A 43 3.38 -6.05 -1.40
N SER A 44 4.02 -6.37 -2.54
CA SER A 44 5.17 -5.62 -3.02
C SER A 44 4.85 -4.14 -3.26
N GLY A 45 3.65 -3.79 -3.74
CA GLY A 45 3.20 -2.41 -3.92
C GLY A 45 3.21 -1.62 -2.60
N ILE A 46 2.68 -2.21 -1.53
CA ILE A 46 2.67 -1.61 -0.18
C ILE A 46 4.08 -1.51 0.39
N LEU A 47 4.90 -2.55 0.21
CA LEU A 47 6.30 -2.54 0.62
C LEU A 47 7.08 -1.41 -0.07
N PHE A 48 6.95 -1.28 -1.39
CA PHE A 48 7.58 -0.19 -2.14
C PHE A 48 7.06 1.18 -1.72
N SER A 49 5.78 1.30 -1.41
CA SER A 49 5.19 2.55 -0.93
C SER A 49 5.82 3.01 0.39
N GLY A 50 6.00 2.10 1.35
CA GLY A 50 6.69 2.38 2.62
C GLY A 50 8.17 2.71 2.44
N ALA A 51 8.85 2.01 1.52
CA ALA A 51 10.23 2.30 1.14
C ALA A 51 10.37 3.69 0.52
N LEU A 52 9.49 4.05 -0.42
CA LEU A 52 9.50 5.34 -1.11
C LEU A 52 9.21 6.48 -0.14
N ALA A 53 8.21 6.34 0.73
CA ALA A 53 7.89 7.35 1.74
C ALA A 53 9.11 7.64 2.63
N THR A 54 9.76 6.59 3.13
CA THR A 54 10.93 6.69 3.99
C THR A 54 12.13 7.28 3.26
N TYR A 55 12.36 6.86 2.01
CA TYR A 55 13.41 7.41 1.15
C TYR A 55 13.22 8.91 0.92
N LEU A 56 12.01 9.34 0.54
CA LEU A 56 11.70 10.76 0.31
C LEU A 56 11.88 11.58 1.58
N TYR A 57 11.47 11.05 2.74
CA TYR A 57 11.68 11.74 4.01
C TYR A 57 13.16 11.94 4.31
N ILE A 58 13.98 10.88 4.18
CA ILE A 58 15.43 10.95 4.40
C ILE A 58 16.10 11.95 3.46
N VAL A 59 15.79 11.89 2.16
CA VAL A 59 16.45 12.73 1.15
C VAL A 59 15.97 14.18 1.20
N ARG A 60 14.67 14.44 1.45
CA ARG A 60 14.14 15.82 1.45
C ARG A 60 14.36 16.54 2.77
N ALA A 61 14.22 15.84 3.89
CA ALA A 61 14.48 16.44 5.20
C ALA A 61 15.95 16.33 5.62
N GLN A 62 16.81 15.68 4.82
CA GLN A 62 18.24 15.47 5.09
C GLN A 62 18.49 14.83 6.48
N VAL A 63 17.62 13.90 6.88
CA VAL A 63 17.66 13.23 8.19
C VAL A 63 18.25 11.83 8.09
N ARG A 64 19.01 11.41 9.11
CA ARG A 64 19.43 10.02 9.27
C ARG A 64 18.47 9.29 10.18
N LEU A 65 17.80 8.27 9.66
CA LEU A 65 16.88 7.44 10.44
C LEU A 65 17.55 6.14 10.89
N PRO A 66 17.46 5.77 12.18
CA PRO A 66 17.74 4.40 12.60
C PRO A 66 16.68 3.45 12.01
N TYR A 67 16.99 2.14 11.98
CA TYR A 67 16.09 1.15 11.41
C TYR A 67 14.71 1.12 12.09
N GLY A 68 14.67 1.32 13.42
CA GLY A 68 13.41 1.38 14.18
C GLY A 68 12.51 2.54 13.76
N ASP A 69 13.06 3.74 13.62
CA ASP A 69 12.30 4.92 13.20
C ASP A 69 11.84 4.82 11.74
N ALA A 70 12.67 4.21 10.89
CA ALA A 70 12.32 3.94 9.50
C ALA A 70 11.19 2.90 9.39
N PHE A 71 11.23 1.86 10.21
CA PHE A 71 10.12 0.91 10.32
C PHE A 71 8.85 1.63 10.77
N PHE A 72 8.91 2.38 11.86
CA PHE A 72 7.76 3.10 12.40
C PHE A 72 7.18 4.11 11.40
N PHE A 73 8.03 4.87 10.72
CA PHE A 73 7.59 5.84 9.72
C PHE A 73 6.94 5.16 8.51
N GLY A 74 7.57 4.09 7.99
CA GLY A 74 6.99 3.28 6.92
C GLY A 74 5.65 2.65 7.33
N SER A 75 5.55 2.15 8.55
CA SER A 75 4.30 1.60 9.10
C SER A 75 3.20 2.63 9.23
N LEU A 76 3.53 3.86 9.62
CA LEU A 76 2.55 4.94 9.70
C LEU A 76 2.02 5.32 8.31
N ALA A 77 2.88 5.34 7.29
CA ALA A 77 2.46 5.54 5.91
C ALA A 77 1.57 4.39 5.42
N GLY A 78 1.92 3.14 5.75
CA GLY A 78 1.11 1.95 5.46
C GLY A 78 -0.26 1.97 6.14
N ALA A 79 -0.33 2.36 7.41
CA ALA A 79 -1.58 2.49 8.16
C ALA A 79 -2.47 3.61 7.58
N ALA A 80 -1.90 4.78 7.31
CA ALA A 80 -2.63 5.87 6.66
C ALA A 80 -3.14 5.45 5.27
N GLY A 81 -2.31 4.75 4.50
CA GLY A 81 -2.70 4.16 3.22
C GLY A 81 -3.83 3.16 3.35
N ALA A 82 -3.77 2.24 4.33
CA ALA A 82 -4.83 1.26 4.57
C ALA A 82 -6.17 1.92 4.90
N VAL A 83 -6.16 2.97 5.73
CA VAL A 83 -7.37 3.74 6.04
C VAL A 83 -7.95 4.38 4.78
N LEU A 84 -7.11 5.03 3.99
CA LEU A 84 -7.53 5.63 2.71
C LEU A 84 -8.08 4.57 1.75
N SER A 85 -7.38 3.45 1.57
CA SER A 85 -7.80 2.35 0.70
C SER A 85 -9.13 1.73 1.10
N ALA A 86 -9.36 1.53 2.41
CA ALA A 86 -10.61 0.97 2.90
C ALA A 86 -11.79 1.94 2.66
N VAL A 87 -11.60 3.24 2.95
CA VAL A 87 -12.63 4.26 2.71
C VAL A 87 -12.93 4.42 1.23
N VAL A 88 -11.89 4.56 0.39
CA VAL A 88 -12.06 4.70 -1.06
C VAL A 88 -12.65 3.43 -1.67
N GLY A 89 -12.21 2.26 -1.24
CA GLY A 89 -12.76 0.97 -1.68
C GLY A 89 -14.25 0.86 -1.35
N TYR A 90 -14.66 1.24 -0.15
CA TYR A 90 -16.07 1.28 0.25
C TYR A 90 -16.89 2.23 -0.64
N LEU A 91 -16.37 3.43 -0.91
CA LEU A 91 -17.03 4.41 -1.77
C LEU A 91 -17.14 3.92 -3.22
N LEU A 92 -16.09 3.27 -3.74
CA LEU A 92 -16.09 2.71 -5.09
C LEU A 92 -17.13 1.61 -5.27
N VAL A 93 -17.25 0.71 -4.29
CA VAL A 93 -18.28 -0.34 -4.34
C VAL A 93 -19.68 0.27 -4.17
N SER A 94 -19.86 1.21 -3.24
CA SER A 94 -21.18 1.75 -2.91
C SER A 94 -21.73 2.70 -3.98
N LEU A 95 -20.88 3.49 -4.63
CA LEU A 95 -21.30 4.53 -5.59
C LEU A 95 -21.17 4.10 -7.05
N ALA A 96 -20.14 3.32 -7.38
CA ALA A 96 -19.82 2.95 -8.76
C ALA A 96 -19.99 1.45 -9.04
N GLY A 97 -20.31 0.63 -8.03
CA GLY A 97 -20.31 -0.84 -8.15
C GLY A 97 -18.94 -1.42 -8.48
N TYR A 98 -17.88 -0.61 -8.39
CA TYR A 98 -16.53 -1.01 -8.74
C TYR A 98 -15.87 -1.73 -7.57
N ARG A 99 -15.31 -2.91 -7.84
CA ARG A 99 -14.59 -3.71 -6.84
C ARG A 99 -13.09 -3.73 -7.14
N PRO A 100 -12.30 -2.99 -6.36
CA PRO A 100 -10.85 -3.10 -6.41
C PRO A 100 -10.37 -4.55 -6.31
N GLY A 101 -9.45 -4.94 -7.20
CA GLY A 101 -8.83 -6.27 -7.18
C GLY A 101 -9.51 -7.34 -8.03
N ILE A 102 -10.81 -7.21 -8.35
CA ILE A 102 -11.53 -8.21 -9.18
C ILE A 102 -10.91 -8.32 -10.57
N GLU A 103 -10.50 -7.21 -11.18
CA GLU A 103 -9.92 -7.21 -12.53
C GLU A 103 -8.60 -7.98 -12.59
N GLY A 104 -7.78 -7.85 -11.53
CA GLY A 104 -6.53 -8.60 -11.39
C GLY A 104 -6.80 -10.10 -11.25
N LEU A 105 -7.77 -10.47 -10.42
CA LEU A 105 -8.18 -11.87 -10.29
C LEU A 105 -8.75 -12.42 -11.60
N MET A 106 -9.58 -11.66 -12.31
CA MET A 106 -10.12 -12.07 -13.61
C MET A 106 -9.02 -12.29 -14.64
N LEU A 107 -7.98 -11.46 -14.64
CA LEU A 107 -6.82 -11.66 -15.51
C LEU A 107 -6.04 -12.93 -15.13
N LEU A 108 -5.87 -13.19 -13.84
CA LEU A 108 -5.24 -14.43 -13.36
C LEU A 108 -6.06 -15.67 -13.74
N ILE A 109 -7.39 -15.61 -13.60
CA ILE A 109 -8.32 -16.67 -14.01
C ILE A 109 -8.18 -16.95 -15.50
N ARG A 110 -8.18 -15.91 -16.34
CA ARG A 110 -7.95 -16.07 -17.80
C ARG A 110 -6.60 -16.73 -18.11
N TRP A 111 -5.55 -16.42 -17.35
CA TRP A 111 -4.26 -17.09 -17.51
C TRP A 111 -4.33 -18.56 -17.10
N MET A 112 -5.04 -18.89 -16.02
CA MET A 112 -5.24 -20.28 -15.60
C MET A 112 -6.03 -21.09 -16.64
N GLU A 113 -7.08 -20.51 -17.24
CA GLU A 113 -7.86 -21.16 -18.31
C GLU A 113 -6.98 -21.57 -19.50
N VAL A 114 -6.00 -20.74 -19.86
CA VAL A 114 -5.07 -21.03 -20.96
C VAL A 114 -4.03 -22.07 -20.56
N MET A 115 -3.54 -22.05 -19.32
CA MET A 115 -2.47 -22.95 -18.86
C MET A 115 -2.98 -24.34 -18.42
N ALA A 116 -4.22 -24.44 -17.97
CA ALA A 116 -4.82 -25.67 -17.43
C ALA A 116 -6.28 -25.84 -17.90
N PRO A 117 -6.52 -26.12 -19.19
CA PRO A 117 -7.86 -26.20 -19.77
C PRO A 117 -8.75 -27.28 -19.14
N ASP A 118 -8.17 -28.33 -18.58
CA ASP A 118 -8.90 -29.42 -17.91
C ASP A 118 -9.55 -29.03 -16.57
N GLN A 119 -9.23 -27.84 -16.02
CA GLN A 119 -9.81 -27.34 -14.76
C GLN A 119 -10.93 -26.32 -14.96
N SER A 120 -11.59 -26.34 -16.12
CA SER A 120 -12.67 -25.40 -16.49
C SER A 120 -13.82 -25.32 -15.47
N ALA A 121 -14.14 -26.42 -14.77
CA ALA A 121 -15.15 -26.41 -13.71
C ALA A 121 -14.75 -25.54 -12.50
N LEU A 122 -13.51 -25.66 -12.03
CA LEU A 122 -12.98 -24.89 -10.90
C LEU A 122 -12.88 -23.39 -11.23
N VAL A 123 -12.49 -23.09 -12.47
CA VAL A 123 -12.47 -21.72 -13.01
C VAL A 123 -13.89 -21.13 -13.07
N GLY A 124 -14.87 -21.91 -13.52
CA GLY A 124 -16.27 -21.49 -13.57
C GLY A 124 -16.84 -21.15 -12.19
N GLU A 125 -16.53 -21.96 -11.18
CA GLU A 125 -16.92 -21.69 -9.78
C GLU A 125 -16.26 -20.43 -9.24
N LEU A 126 -14.94 -20.25 -9.45
CA LEU A 126 -14.22 -19.05 -9.03
C LEU A 126 -14.81 -17.78 -9.64
N ARG A 127 -15.18 -17.83 -10.92
CA ARG A 127 -15.80 -16.71 -11.61
C ARG A 127 -17.19 -16.38 -11.05
N ALA A 128 -18.01 -17.39 -10.78
CA ALA A 128 -19.33 -17.21 -10.19
C ALA A 128 -19.27 -16.56 -8.79
N ILE A 129 -18.27 -16.92 -7.99
CA ILE A 129 -18.04 -16.32 -6.67
C ILE A 129 -17.64 -14.84 -6.80
N LEU A 130 -16.79 -14.51 -7.76
CA LEU A 130 -16.28 -13.14 -7.94
C LEU A 130 -17.36 -12.17 -8.46
N GLU A 131 -18.26 -12.65 -9.32
CA GLU A 131 -19.35 -11.86 -9.90
C GLU A 131 -20.56 -11.73 -8.94
N ALA A 132 -20.61 -12.49 -7.84
CA ALA A 132 -21.72 -12.45 -6.89
C ALA A 132 -21.86 -11.06 -6.24
N PRO A 133 -23.10 -10.51 -6.13
CA PRO A 133 -23.34 -9.22 -5.49
C PRO A 133 -23.00 -9.30 -4.00
N VAL A 134 -22.26 -8.30 -3.51
CA VAL A 134 -21.84 -8.19 -2.10
C VAL A 134 -22.54 -6.96 -1.56
N GLN A 135 -23.29 -7.17 -0.50
CA GLN A 135 -23.86 -6.09 0.29
C GLN A 135 -22.81 -5.73 1.34
N LEU A 136 -22.31 -4.50 1.32
CA LEU A 136 -21.33 -4.03 2.29
C LEU A 136 -22.05 -3.46 3.51
N SER A 137 -21.85 -4.08 4.68
CA SER A 137 -22.24 -3.49 5.95
C SER A 137 -21.15 -2.57 6.51
N LEU A 138 -21.52 -1.70 7.45
CA LEU A 138 -20.53 -0.90 8.20
C LEU A 138 -19.60 -1.78 9.05
N ALA A 139 -20.07 -2.94 9.50
CA ALA A 139 -19.25 -3.90 10.22
C ALA A 139 -18.14 -4.47 9.32
N ASP A 140 -18.46 -4.76 8.05
CA ASP A 140 -17.49 -5.23 7.06
C ASP A 140 -16.41 -4.17 6.78
N LEU A 141 -16.81 -2.89 6.73
CA LEU A 141 -15.86 -1.79 6.58
C LEU A 141 -14.88 -1.72 7.76
N VAL A 142 -15.37 -1.78 9.01
CA VAL A 142 -14.50 -1.74 10.19
C VAL A 142 -13.58 -2.96 10.24
N PHE A 143 -14.11 -4.15 9.93
CA PHE A 143 -13.32 -5.37 9.90
C PHE A 143 -12.24 -5.31 8.81
N SER A 144 -12.60 -4.89 7.59
CA SER A 144 -11.67 -4.69 6.48
C SER A 144 -10.60 -3.67 6.82
N LEU A 145 -10.97 -2.57 7.48
CA LEU A 145 -10.03 -1.54 7.94
C LEU A 145 -9.01 -2.11 8.94
N LEU A 146 -9.47 -2.83 9.96
CA LEU A 146 -8.60 -3.42 10.98
C LEU A 146 -7.63 -4.43 10.35
N LEU A 147 -8.14 -5.31 9.48
CA LEU A 147 -7.33 -6.28 8.76
C LEU A 147 -6.30 -5.59 7.86
N SER A 148 -6.73 -4.57 7.09
CA SER A 148 -5.86 -3.83 6.18
C SER A 148 -4.77 -3.08 6.92
N VAL A 149 -5.09 -2.40 8.02
CA VAL A 149 -4.09 -1.72 8.86
C VAL A 149 -3.11 -2.74 9.46
N GLY A 150 -3.63 -3.84 10.01
CA GLY A 150 -2.81 -4.91 10.60
C GLY A 150 -1.83 -5.55 9.61
N MET A 151 -2.19 -5.61 8.32
CA MET A 151 -1.33 -6.16 7.27
C MET A 151 -0.42 -5.11 6.62
N TYR A 152 -0.96 -3.95 6.26
CA TYR A 152 -0.24 -2.97 5.44
C TYR A 152 0.82 -2.21 6.25
N ALA A 153 0.54 -1.94 7.53
CA ALA A 153 1.48 -1.24 8.40
C ALA A 153 2.82 -2.00 8.59
N PRO A 154 2.86 -3.28 9.01
CA PRO A 154 4.14 -3.97 9.15
C PRO A 154 4.86 -4.14 7.81
N VAL A 155 4.14 -4.43 6.72
CA VAL A 155 4.74 -4.58 5.38
C VAL A 155 5.38 -3.27 4.89
N ALA A 156 4.67 -2.15 5.00
CA ALA A 156 5.22 -0.85 4.64
C ALA A 156 6.40 -0.45 5.56
N GLY A 157 6.35 -0.84 6.83
CA GLY A 157 7.46 -0.67 7.78
C GLY A 157 8.72 -1.41 7.33
N LEU A 158 8.61 -2.66 6.89
CA LEU A 158 9.73 -3.40 6.28
C LEU A 158 10.29 -2.68 5.05
N GLY A 159 9.41 -2.10 4.22
CA GLY A 159 9.81 -1.21 3.13
C GLY A 159 10.69 -0.05 3.60
N GLY A 160 10.32 0.61 4.70
CA GLY A 160 11.11 1.69 5.29
C GLY A 160 12.50 1.24 5.76
N VAL A 161 12.59 0.07 6.39
CA VAL A 161 13.88 -0.56 6.77
C VAL A 161 14.74 -0.82 5.54
N MET A 162 14.14 -1.35 4.46
CA MET A 162 14.85 -1.62 3.21
C MET A 162 15.40 -0.34 2.57
N ALA A 163 14.67 0.78 2.64
CA ALA A 163 15.14 2.07 2.15
C ALA A 163 16.40 2.53 2.89
N VAL A 164 16.41 2.49 4.22
CA VAL A 164 17.61 2.82 5.03
C VAL A 164 18.77 1.90 4.71
N TRP A 165 18.52 0.59 4.62
CA TRP A 165 19.56 -0.39 4.29
C TRP A 165 20.17 -0.14 2.91
N ARG A 166 19.34 0.16 1.91
CA ARG A 166 19.81 0.49 0.56
C ARG A 166 20.67 1.75 0.57
N LEU A 167 20.22 2.81 1.24
CA LEU A 167 20.98 4.07 1.36
C LEU A 167 22.33 3.87 2.04
N LYS A 168 22.38 3.12 3.15
CA LYS A 168 23.65 2.79 3.81
C LYS A 168 24.62 2.03 2.90
N ARG A 169 24.12 1.06 2.13
CA ARG A 169 24.95 0.31 1.17
C ARG A 169 25.43 1.16 -0.01
N MET A 170 24.66 2.15 -0.45
CA MET A 170 25.10 3.09 -1.48
C MET A 170 26.22 4.01 -0.96
N ALA A 171 26.07 4.54 0.26
CA ALA A 171 27.07 5.39 0.90
C ALA A 171 28.40 4.65 1.19
N ALA A 172 28.36 3.33 1.45
CA ALA A 172 29.58 2.54 1.67
C ALA A 172 30.34 2.17 0.39
N ARG A 173 29.74 2.40 -0.79
CA ARG A 173 30.33 2.09 -2.11
C ARG A 173 30.80 3.33 -2.87
N SER A 174 30.56 4.52 -2.32
CA SER A 174 31.01 5.82 -2.84
C SER A 174 32.23 6.27 -2.07
#